data_AF-A0A935X000-F1
#
_entry.id   AF-A0A935X000-F1
#
_cell.length_a   1.000
_cell.length_b   1.000
_cell.length_c   1.000
_cell.angle_alpha   90.00
_cell.angle_beta   90.00
_cell.angle_gamma   90.00
#
_symmetry.space_group_name_H-M   'P 1'
#
loop_
_entity.id
_entity.type
_entity.pdbx_description
1 polymer ?
#
loop_
_entity_poly.entity_id
_entity_poly.type
_entity_poly.pdbx_seq_one_letter_code
_entity_poly.pdbx_strand_id
1 'polypeptide(L)'
;MSNPIAPLPLRIGLAKGEVQIEPALGLYIGRGIVHAYETEQSQDWIGGSLHDSVTPEELARVQSKHTLIPLVVRHLIPRRGGSASEGYALNWSINIGDRSFVQSTLNELKMAAGTLHARKYDEAIKFYDTHRPAAMDRSRN
;
A
#
# COMPACT_ATOMS: atom_id res chain seq x y z
N MET A 1 17.20 11.21 -21.23
CA MET A 1 17.13 10.29 -20.08
C MET A 1 15.83 10.61 -19.36
N SER A 2 14.83 9.74 -19.47
CA SER A 2 13.56 9.91 -18.75
C SER A 2 13.84 9.77 -17.26
N ASN A 3 13.53 10.79 -16.46
CA ASN A 3 13.46 10.65 -15.02
C ASN A 3 12.56 9.44 -14.71
N PRO A 4 13.01 8.42 -13.97
CA PRO A 4 12.07 7.47 -13.41
C PRO A 4 11.12 8.31 -12.56
N ILE A 5 9.84 8.31 -12.92
CA ILE A 5 8.79 8.90 -12.08
C ILE A 5 8.96 8.19 -10.74
N ALA A 6 9.50 8.89 -9.73
CA ALA A 6 9.49 8.40 -8.37
C ALA A 6 8.01 8.14 -8.06
N PRO A 7 7.57 6.87 -7.89
CA PRO A 7 6.16 6.61 -7.71
C PRO A 7 5.72 7.39 -6.48
N LEU A 8 4.77 8.31 -6.68
CA LEU A 8 4.21 9.13 -5.62
C LEU A 8 3.83 8.22 -4.45
N PRO A 9 4.05 8.64 -3.20
CA PRO A 9 3.65 7.84 -2.05
C PRO A 9 2.13 7.70 -2.06
N LEU A 10 1.65 6.52 -2.46
CA LEU A 10 0.22 6.22 -2.56
C LEU A 10 -0.32 5.73 -1.21
N ARG A 11 -1.53 6.19 -0.89
CA ARG A 11 -2.32 5.67 0.21
C ARG A 11 -3.62 5.10 -0.36
N ILE A 12 -3.85 3.81 -0.13
CA ILE A 12 -4.91 3.05 -0.80
C ILE A 12 -5.80 2.41 0.26
N GLY A 13 -7.11 2.49 0.06
CA GLY A 13 -8.10 1.67 0.76
C GLY A 13 -8.74 0.72 -0.23
N LEU A 14 -8.76 -0.56 0.08
CA LEU A 14 -9.35 -1.59 -0.76
C LEU A 14 -10.57 -2.17 -0.06
N ALA A 15 -11.73 -2.13 -0.72
CA ALA A 15 -12.97 -2.66 -0.18
C ALA A 15 -13.76 -3.44 -1.24
N LYS A 16 -14.73 -4.22 -0.78
CA LYS A 16 -15.68 -4.97 -1.60
C LYS A 16 -17.10 -4.58 -1.20
N GLY A 17 -17.95 -4.32 -2.18
CA GLY A 17 -19.35 -4.00 -1.96
C GLY A 17 -20.06 -3.72 -3.26
N GLU A 18 -21.38 -3.51 -3.18
CA GLU A 18 -22.19 -3.12 -4.32
C GLU A 18 -21.75 -1.77 -4.86
N VAL A 19 -21.66 -1.68 -6.19
CA VAL A 19 -21.33 -0.47 -6.93
C VAL A 19 -22.21 -0.40 -8.18
N GLN A 20 -22.81 0.75 -8.42
CA GLN A 20 -23.43 1.12 -9.68
C GLN A 20 -22.48 2.04 -10.43
N ILE A 21 -22.19 1.66 -11.67
CA ILE A 21 -21.29 2.38 -12.56
C ILE A 21 -22.10 2.77 -13.79
N GLU A 22 -22.22 4.07 -14.04
CA GLU A 22 -22.83 4.63 -15.24
C GLU A 22 -21.81 5.53 -15.96
N PRO A 23 -20.97 4.95 -16.83
CA PRO A 23 -19.88 5.68 -17.48
C PRO A 23 -20.36 6.80 -18.38
N ALA A 24 -21.55 6.68 -19.00
CA ALA A 24 -22.08 7.72 -19.89
C ALA A 24 -22.39 9.02 -19.14
N LEU A 25 -22.65 8.93 -17.84
CA LEU A 25 -22.88 10.06 -16.94
C LEU A 25 -21.67 10.39 -16.07
N GLY A 26 -20.58 9.62 -16.16
CA GLY A 26 -19.43 9.72 -15.25
C GLY A 26 -19.77 9.42 -13.78
N LEU A 27 -20.82 8.63 -13.53
CA LEU A 27 -21.34 8.36 -12.19
C LEU A 27 -20.85 7.01 -11.65
N TYR A 28 -20.26 7.03 -10.45
CA TYR A 28 -19.77 5.85 -9.74
C TYR A 28 -20.20 5.96 -8.29
N ILE A 29 -21.16 5.14 -7.87
CA ILE A 29 -21.72 5.19 -6.52
C ILE A 29 -21.89 3.79 -5.94
N GLY A 30 -21.80 3.67 -4.63
CA GLY A 30 -22.06 2.40 -3.95
C GLY A 30 -21.27 2.23 -2.66
N ARG A 31 -21.67 1.23 -1.88
CA ARG A 31 -21.07 0.94 -0.58
C ARG A 31 -19.59 0.56 -0.70
N GLY A 32 -19.20 -0.14 -1.76
CA GLY A 32 -17.80 -0.50 -1.99
C GLY A 32 -16.88 0.72 -2.12
N ILE A 33 -17.34 1.78 -2.79
CA ILE A 33 -16.57 3.03 -2.96
C ILE A 33 -16.45 3.76 -1.61
N VAL A 34 -17.55 3.86 -0.87
CA VAL A 34 -17.57 4.50 0.46
C VAL A 34 -16.62 3.77 1.42
N HIS A 35 -16.70 2.44 1.50
CA HIS A 35 -15.83 1.65 2.37
C HIS A 35 -14.35 1.74 1.98
N ALA A 36 -14.04 1.78 0.68
CA ALA A 36 -12.67 1.98 0.21
C ALA A 36 -12.13 3.36 0.65
N TYR A 37 -12.95 4.41 0.50
CA TYR A 37 -12.62 5.75 0.97
C TYR A 37 -12.43 5.81 2.48
N GLU A 38 -13.36 5.29 3.28
CA GLU A 38 -13.26 5.26 4.74
C GLU A 38 -12.01 4.49 5.21
N THR A 39 -11.71 3.36 4.56
CA THR A 39 -10.50 2.59 4.82
C THR A 39 -9.25 3.40 4.54
N GLU A 40 -9.20 4.10 3.40
CA GLU A 40 -8.10 4.98 3.03
C GLU A 40 -7.94 6.15 4.02
N GLN A 41 -9.05 6.75 4.44
CA GLN A 41 -9.05 7.87 5.37
C GLN A 41 -8.65 7.45 6.80
N SER A 42 -8.96 6.23 7.22
CA SER A 42 -8.66 5.76 8.57
C SER A 42 -7.16 5.57 8.85
N GLN A 43 -6.34 5.41 7.81
CA GLN A 43 -4.92 5.07 7.95
C GLN A 43 -4.01 6.32 7.91
N ASP A 44 -2.85 6.23 8.55
CA ASP A 44 -1.88 7.31 8.69
C ASP A 44 -0.45 6.88 8.29
N TRP A 45 -0.35 6.30 7.10
CA TRP A 45 0.93 5.83 6.52
C TRP A 45 0.83 5.75 4.99
N ILE A 46 1.95 5.44 4.34
CA ILE A 46 2.03 5.21 2.89
C ILE A 46 1.94 3.70 2.66
N GLY A 47 0.92 3.28 1.92
CA GLY A 47 0.59 1.88 1.74
C GLY A 47 -0.88 1.66 1.41
N GLY A 48 -1.25 0.39 1.28
CA GLY A 48 -2.64 -0.02 1.05
C GLY A 48 -3.17 -0.84 2.20
N SER A 49 -4.38 -0.53 2.67
CA SER A 49 -5.08 -1.32 3.70
C SER A 49 -6.36 -1.92 3.13
N LEU A 50 -6.73 -3.09 3.65
CA LEU A 50 -7.96 -3.76 3.29
C LEU A 50 -9.07 -3.44 4.31
N HIS A 51 -10.27 -3.22 3.78
CA HIS A 51 -11.51 -3.22 4.55
C HIS A 51 -11.92 -4.66 4.90
N ASP A 52 -12.61 -4.85 6.02
CA ASP A 52 -13.04 -6.17 6.51
C ASP A 52 -13.97 -6.93 5.56
N SER A 53 -14.58 -6.22 4.59
CA SER A 53 -15.37 -6.84 3.51
C SER A 53 -14.53 -7.67 2.53
N VAL A 54 -13.21 -7.50 2.52
CA VAL A 54 -12.29 -8.18 1.59
C VAL A 54 -11.53 -9.26 2.36
N THR A 55 -11.64 -10.49 1.90
CA THR A 55 -10.86 -11.59 2.47
C THR A 55 -9.53 -11.75 1.73
N PRO A 56 -8.43 -12.11 2.42
CA PRO A 56 -7.14 -12.37 1.77
C PRO A 56 -7.22 -13.44 0.67
N GLU A 57 -8.08 -14.44 0.86
CA GLU A 57 -8.28 -15.55 -0.07
C GLU A 57 -8.86 -15.06 -1.41
N GLU A 58 -9.71 -14.05 -1.39
CA GLU A 58 -10.24 -13.43 -2.62
C GLU A 58 -9.15 -12.75 -3.43
N LEU A 59 -8.18 -12.11 -2.77
CA LEU A 59 -7.05 -11.48 -3.44
C LEU A 59 -5.99 -12.49 -3.88
N ALA A 60 -5.82 -13.58 -3.12
CA ALA A 60 -4.97 -14.69 -3.54
C ALA A 60 -5.47 -15.36 -4.84
N ARG A 61 -6.78 -15.28 -5.15
CA ARG A 61 -7.32 -15.75 -6.45
C ARG A 61 -6.94 -14.86 -7.63
N VAL A 62 -6.76 -13.56 -7.38
CA VAL A 62 -6.30 -12.59 -8.39
C VAL A 62 -4.79 -12.72 -8.62
N GLN A 63 -4.07 -13.23 -7.62
CA GLN A 63 -2.65 -13.48 -7.70
C GLN A 63 -2.34 -14.64 -8.68
N SER A 64 -1.45 -14.38 -9.64
CA SER A 64 -1.06 -15.40 -10.62
C SER A 64 -0.42 -16.60 -9.93
N LYS A 65 -0.64 -17.81 -10.47
CA LYS A 65 -0.03 -19.07 -9.97
C LYS A 65 1.50 -19.06 -9.94
N HIS A 66 2.14 -18.06 -10.55
CA HIS A 66 3.59 -17.93 -10.65
C HIS A 66 4.18 -16.91 -9.67
N THR A 67 3.37 -16.25 -8.85
CA THR A 67 3.85 -15.27 -7.87
C THR A 67 4.06 -15.94 -6.51
N LEU A 68 5.31 -16.22 -6.15
CA LEU A 68 5.67 -16.84 -4.85
C LEU A 68 5.55 -15.88 -3.65
N ILE A 69 5.32 -14.59 -3.89
CA ILE A 69 5.32 -13.54 -2.86
C ILE A 69 3.88 -13.05 -2.65
N PRO A 70 3.28 -13.17 -1.46
CA PRO A 70 1.85 -12.89 -1.26
C PRO A 70 1.51 -11.41 -1.53
N LEU A 71 0.46 -11.17 -2.33
CA LEU A 71 -0.03 -9.83 -2.68
C LEU A 71 -0.56 -9.05 -1.47
N VAL A 72 -0.96 -9.77 -0.43
CA VAL A 72 -1.45 -9.22 0.83
C VAL A 72 -0.73 -9.86 2.01
N VAL A 73 -0.43 -9.05 3.01
CA VAL A 73 0.34 -9.46 4.20
C VAL A 73 -0.35 -8.92 5.45
N ARG A 74 -0.21 -9.65 6.57
CA ARG A 74 -0.62 -9.09 7.87
C ARG A 74 0.37 -8.01 8.27
N HIS A 75 -0.17 -6.87 8.71
CA HIS A 75 0.64 -5.76 9.17
C HIS A 75 -0.09 -4.96 10.24
N LEU A 76 0.69 -4.33 11.11
CA LEU A 76 0.20 -3.35 12.06
C LEU A 76 -0.01 -2.02 11.32
N ILE A 77 -1.27 -1.72 10.97
CA ILE A 77 -1.63 -0.54 10.16
C ILE A 77 -1.69 0.69 11.07
N PRO A 78 -0.86 1.72 10.83
CA PRO A 78 -0.95 2.99 11.54
C PRO A 78 -2.29 3.68 11.23
N ARG A 79 -3.02 4.08 12.26
CA ARG A 79 -4.31 4.78 12.14
C ARG A 79 -4.17 6.25 12.50
N ARG A 80 -5.09 7.07 11.96
CA ARG A 80 -5.24 8.46 12.40
C ARG A 80 -5.60 8.49 13.89
N GLY A 81 -5.04 9.46 14.62
CA GLY A 81 -5.18 9.53 16.08
C GLY A 81 -4.08 8.80 16.85
N GLY A 82 -3.11 8.19 16.15
CA GLY A 82 -1.89 7.66 16.78
C GLY A 82 -1.98 6.21 17.25
N SER A 83 -3.15 5.57 17.16
CA SER A 83 -3.26 4.13 17.35
C SER A 83 -2.74 3.36 16.14
N ALA A 84 -2.52 2.06 16.32
CA ALA A 84 -2.28 1.14 15.24
C ALA A 84 -3.11 -0.13 15.47
N SER A 85 -3.52 -0.79 14.39
CA SER A 85 -4.36 -1.99 14.46
C SER A 85 -3.82 -3.06 13.54
N GLU A 86 -3.80 -4.31 14.01
CA GLU A 86 -3.54 -5.46 13.16
C GLU A 86 -4.58 -5.54 12.03
N GLY A 87 -4.12 -5.81 10.82
CA GLY A 87 -4.98 -5.94 9.65
C GLY A 87 -4.20 -6.46 8.45
N TYR A 88 -4.85 -6.45 7.28
CA TYR A 88 -4.20 -6.82 6.02
C TYR A 88 -3.81 -5.59 5.21
N ALA A 89 -2.59 -5.62 4.71
CA ALA A 89 -2.03 -4.58 3.86
C ALA A 89 -1.68 -5.12 2.46
N LEU A 90 -1.77 -4.26 1.46
CA LEU A 90 -1.24 -4.55 0.13
C LEU A 90 0.28 -4.61 0.21
N ASN A 91 0.84 -5.73 -0.21
CA ASN A 91 2.27 -5.91 -0.29
C ASN A 91 2.83 -5.20 -1.52
N TRP A 92 3.09 -3.91 -1.38
CA TRP A 92 3.65 -3.08 -2.45
C TRP A 92 5.17 -3.27 -2.62
N SER A 93 5.86 -3.95 -1.69
CA SER A 93 7.30 -4.19 -1.79
C SER A 93 7.70 -5.19 -2.88
N ILE A 94 6.73 -5.93 -3.47
CA ILE A 94 6.98 -7.06 -4.37
C ILE A 94 7.68 -6.65 -5.67
N ASN A 95 7.50 -5.41 -6.14
CA ASN A 95 7.98 -4.96 -7.46
C ASN A 95 8.62 -3.56 -7.43
N ILE A 96 8.94 -3.02 -6.27
CA ILE A 96 9.46 -1.65 -6.16
C ILE A 96 10.96 -1.71 -5.87
N GLY A 97 11.74 -1.63 -6.94
CA GLY A 97 13.17 -1.29 -6.95
C GLY A 97 14.08 -2.13 -6.05
N ASP A 98 15.36 -1.78 -6.03
CA ASP A 98 16.26 -2.27 -4.97
C ASP A 98 16.09 -1.46 -3.68
N ARG A 99 16.51 -2.04 -2.56
CA ARG A 99 16.33 -1.42 -1.23
C ARG A 99 16.94 -0.02 -1.15
N SER A 100 18.12 0.19 -1.74
CA SER A 100 18.81 1.47 -1.64
C SER A 100 18.02 2.57 -2.34
N PHE A 101 17.46 2.27 -3.51
CA PHE A 101 16.61 3.18 -4.26
C PHE A 101 15.31 3.53 -3.51
N VAL A 102 14.63 2.53 -2.96
CA VAL A 102 13.37 2.78 -2.21
C VAL A 102 13.65 3.60 -0.96
N GLN A 103 14.68 3.24 -0.21
CA GLN A 103 15.09 3.93 1.00
C GLN A 103 15.47 5.38 0.72
N SER A 104 16.28 5.62 -0.32
CA SER A 104 16.68 6.98 -0.70
C SER A 104 15.47 7.82 -1.10
N THR A 105 14.59 7.28 -1.94
CA THR A 105 13.37 7.97 -2.39
C THR A 105 12.46 8.33 -1.22
N LEU A 106 12.19 7.38 -0.31
CA LEU A 106 11.35 7.64 0.86
C LEU A 106 11.99 8.65 1.82
N ASN A 107 13.32 8.62 1.99
CA ASN A 107 14.03 9.59 2.82
C ASN A 107 14.04 11.00 2.21
N GLU A 108 14.21 11.13 0.90
CA GLU A 108 14.11 12.42 0.20
C GLU A 108 12.71 13.02 0.35
N LEU A 109 11.67 12.21 0.13
CA LEU A 109 10.29 12.63 0.32
C LEU A 109 9.99 12.97 1.79
N LYS A 110 10.54 12.22 2.74
CA LYS A 110 10.44 12.49 4.18
C LYS A 110 11.02 13.87 4.52
N MET A 111 12.20 14.19 4.00
CA MET A 111 12.84 15.49 4.22
C MET A 111 12.00 16.63 3.64
N ALA A 112 11.45 16.44 2.44
CA ALA A 112 10.60 17.43 1.77
C ALA A 112 9.25 17.64 2.49
N ALA A 113 8.67 16.59 3.08
CA ALA A 113 7.36 16.65 3.74
C ALA A 113 7.39 17.32 5.13
N GLY A 114 8.58 17.54 5.70
CA GLY A 114 8.76 18.14 7.02
C GLY A 114 8.41 17.20 8.18
N THR A 115 8.63 17.69 9.40
CA THR A 115 8.54 16.89 10.64
C THR A 115 7.14 16.34 10.91
N LEU A 116 6.09 17.07 10.53
CA LEU A 116 4.69 16.69 10.77
C LEU A 116 4.27 15.43 10.00
N HIS A 117 4.92 15.12 8.89
CA HIS A 117 4.57 13.99 8.03
C HIS A 117 5.64 12.90 8.00
N ALA A 118 6.77 13.13 8.66
CA ALA A 118 7.92 12.24 8.72
C ALA A 118 7.56 10.80 9.12
N ARG A 119 6.63 10.65 10.08
CA ARG A 119 6.17 9.36 10.57
C ARG A 119 5.62 8.45 9.46
N LYS A 120 4.88 8.98 8.48
CA LYS A 120 4.28 8.18 7.41
C LYS A 120 5.33 7.48 6.55
N TYR A 121 6.47 8.13 6.36
CA TYR A 121 7.62 7.60 5.63
C TYR A 121 8.37 6.56 6.46
N ASP A 122 8.52 6.79 7.76
CA ASP A 122 9.13 5.82 8.67
C ASP A 122 8.36 4.49 8.70
N GLU A 123 7.03 4.56 8.75
CA GLU A 123 6.19 3.35 8.67
C GLU A 123 6.27 2.66 7.30
N ALA A 124 6.39 3.44 6.22
CA ALA A 124 6.56 2.90 4.87
C ALA A 124 7.90 2.16 4.72
N ILE A 125 8.98 2.75 5.24
CA ILE A 125 10.32 2.15 5.27
C ILE A 125 10.28 0.85 6.07
N LYS A 126 9.69 0.89 7.28
CA LYS A 126 9.55 -0.28 8.14
C LYS A 126 8.77 -1.40 7.44
N PHE A 127 7.68 -1.05 6.75
CA PHE A 127 6.91 -2.02 5.98
C PHE A 127 7.72 -2.66 4.86
N TYR A 128 8.45 -1.85 4.08
CA TYR A 128 9.30 -2.35 3.00
C TYR A 128 10.36 -3.31 3.55
N ASP A 129 11.08 -2.91 4.60
CA ASP A 129 12.12 -3.74 5.21
C ASP A 129 11.56 -5.05 5.77
N THR A 130 10.31 -5.05 6.25
CA THR A 130 9.65 -6.23 6.81
C THR A 130 9.18 -7.21 5.72
N HIS A 131 8.66 -6.72 4.59
CA HIS A 131 7.95 -7.56 3.60
C HIS A 131 8.69 -7.74 2.27
N ARG A 132 9.82 -7.05 2.07
CA ARG A 132 10.62 -7.21 0.85
C ARG A 132 11.09 -8.67 0.70
N PRO A 133 11.09 -9.23 -0.53
CA PRO A 133 11.52 -10.61 -0.74
C PRO A 133 13.02 -10.78 -0.50
N ALA A 134 13.40 -11.78 0.31
CA ALA A 134 14.81 -12.10 0.59
C ALA A 134 15.62 -12.47 -0.68
N ALA A 135 14.95 -12.94 -1.74
CA ALA A 135 15.59 -13.27 -3.00
C ALA A 135 16.17 -12.04 -3.74
N MET A 136 15.68 -10.83 -3.45
CA MET A 136 16.19 -9.59 -4.06
C MET A 136 17.55 -9.14 -3.50
N ASP A 137 18.01 -9.72 -2.38
CA ASP A 137 19.34 -9.43 -1.83
C ASP A 137 20.46 -10.22 -2.53
N ARG A 138 20.13 -11.29 -3.27
CA ARG A 138 21.11 -12.25 -3.80
C ARG A 138 21.49 -12.04 -5.27
N SER A 139 20.90 -11.06 -5.96
CA SER A 139 21.19 -10.78 -7.38
C SER A 139 22.45 -9.94 -7.61
N ARG A 140 23.31 -9.75 -6.59
CA ARG A 140 24.54 -8.96 -6.67
C ARG A 140 25.75 -9.64 -5.98
N ASN A 141 25.87 -10.96 -6.07
CA ASN A 141 27.16 -11.65 -5.87
C ASN A 141 27.60 -12.29 -7.18
#